data_AF-A0A437JC66-F1
#
_entry.id   AF-A0A437JC66-F1
#
_cell.length_a   1.000
_cell.length_b   1.000
_cell.length_c   1.000
_cell.angle_alpha   90.00
_cell.angle_beta   90.00
_cell.angle_gamma   90.00
#
_symmetry.space_group_name_H-M   'P 1'
#
loop_
_entity.id
_entity.type
_entity.pdbx_description
1 polymer ?
#
loop_
_entity_poly.entity_id
_entity_poly.type
_entity_poly.pdbx_seq_one_letter_code
_entity_poly.pdbx_strand_id
1 'polypeptide(L)'
;MTESVAVYGFGSFFNGKARPHDIDLLLVHRSTDSESCKFAIDCKAQIKSELPAADVVMLSQAEAESLDFLERAKAIKLDNVSAATMEADVRELANRLLRR
;
A
#
# COMPACT_ATOMS: atom_id res chain seq x y z
N MET A 1 -20.69 4.34 -2.31
CA MET A 1 -19.38 4.95 -1.96
C MET A 1 -18.37 4.33 -2.88
N THR A 2 -17.39 5.08 -3.40
CA THR A 2 -16.30 4.49 -4.19
C THR A 2 -15.33 3.80 -3.25
N GLU A 3 -14.89 2.58 -3.58
CA GLU A 3 -13.89 1.86 -2.79
C GLU A 3 -12.57 2.64 -2.73
N SER A 4 -11.84 2.49 -1.62
CA SER A 4 -10.54 3.12 -1.45
C SER A 4 -9.63 2.26 -0.57
N VAL A 5 -8.32 2.42 -0.74
CA VAL A 5 -7.29 1.69 -0.01
C VAL A 5 -6.26 2.69 0.50
N ALA A 6 -5.98 2.63 1.79
CA ALA A 6 -4.87 3.39 2.37
C ALA A 6 -3.55 2.66 2.11
N VAL A 7 -2.55 3.39 1.63
CA VAL A 7 -1.23 2.84 1.33
C VAL A 7 -0.22 3.32 2.37
N TYR A 8 0.52 2.37 2.94
CA TYR A 8 1.59 2.61 3.90
C TYR A 8 2.89 2.02 3.39
N GLY A 9 4.01 2.64 3.74
CA GLY A 9 5.36 2.11 3.53
C GLY A 9 5.98 1.68 4.85
N PHE A 10 6.71 0.56 4.85
CA PHE A 10 7.39 0.05 6.05
C PHE A 10 8.71 -0.63 5.69
N GLY A 11 9.39 -1.24 6.67
CA GLY A 11 10.60 -2.00 6.37
C GLY A 11 11.82 -1.15 6.02
N SER A 12 12.79 -1.73 5.31
CA SER A 12 14.15 -1.18 5.24
C SER A 12 14.24 0.11 4.41
N PHE A 13 13.44 0.21 3.35
CA PHE A 13 13.37 1.38 2.46
C PHE A 13 12.90 2.64 3.18
N PHE A 14 11.95 2.50 4.10
CA PHE A 14 11.37 3.63 4.82
C PHE A 14 12.10 3.96 6.13
N ASN A 15 12.93 3.05 6.65
CA ASN A 15 13.69 3.21 7.89
C ASN A 15 15.15 3.69 7.70
N GLY A 16 15.51 4.20 6.52
CA GLY A 16 16.82 4.84 6.29
C GLY A 16 18.02 3.89 6.28
N LYS A 17 17.81 2.60 6.01
CA LYS A 17 18.94 1.67 5.80
C LYS A 17 19.62 1.97 4.46
N ALA A 18 20.95 1.83 4.42
CA ALA A 18 21.76 2.32 3.30
C ALA A 18 21.52 1.62 1.94
N ARG A 19 20.88 0.45 1.91
CA ARG A 19 20.62 -0.35 0.69
C ARG A 19 19.36 -1.22 0.86
N PRO A 20 18.15 -0.66 0.68
CA PRO A 20 16.95 -1.47 0.59
C PRO A 20 16.94 -2.30 -0.70
N HIS A 21 16.50 -3.55 -0.61
CA HIS A 21 16.42 -4.47 -1.76
C HIS A 21 15.05 -4.44 -2.43
N ASP A 22 14.02 -4.17 -1.65
CA ASP A 22 12.60 -4.12 -1.99
C ASP A 22 11.95 -2.88 -1.37
N ILE A 23 10.74 -2.56 -1.84
CA ILE A 23 9.91 -1.48 -1.29
C ILE A 23 8.71 -2.14 -0.62
N ASP A 24 8.76 -2.30 0.71
CA ASP A 24 7.66 -2.91 1.46
C ASP A 24 6.48 -1.94 1.58
N LEU A 25 5.34 -2.33 1.01
CA LEU A 25 4.08 -1.58 1.03
C LEU A 25 2.97 -2.39 1.69
N LEU A 26 2.15 -1.71 2.47
CA LEU A 26 0.93 -2.24 3.05
C LEU A 26 -0.27 -1.52 2.44
N LEU A 27 -1.21 -2.30 1.94
CA LEU A 27 -2.55 -1.86 1.56
C LEU A 27 -3.53 -2.18 2.68
N VAL A 28 -4.18 -1.16 3.22
CA VAL A 28 -5.27 -1.32 4.18
C VAL A 28 -6.59 -1.04 3.48
N HIS A 29 -7.39 -2.10 3.28
CA HIS A 29 -8.73 -2.02 2.71
C HIS A 29 -9.80 -2.02 3.79
N ARG A 30 -11.00 -1.54 3.47
CA ARG A 30 -12.01 -1.20 4.47
C ARG A 30 -12.55 -2.42 5.21
N SER A 31 -12.94 -3.46 4.49
CA SER A 31 -13.59 -4.65 5.04
C SER A 31 -13.21 -5.90 4.26
N THR A 32 -13.61 -7.07 4.76
CA THR A 32 -13.43 -8.37 4.08
C THR A 32 -14.49 -8.65 3.01
N ASP A 33 -15.34 -7.67 2.68
CA ASP A 33 -16.37 -7.82 1.66
C ASP A 33 -15.75 -7.93 0.27
N SER A 34 -16.47 -8.62 -0.63
CA SER A 34 -15.94 -8.95 -1.95
C SER A 34 -15.48 -7.73 -2.76
N GLU A 35 -16.23 -6.63 -2.72
CA GLU A 35 -15.88 -5.40 -3.45
C GLU A 35 -14.59 -4.76 -2.92
N SER A 36 -14.43 -4.69 -1.60
CA SER A 36 -13.27 -4.09 -0.95
C SER A 36 -12.01 -4.94 -1.17
N CYS A 37 -12.12 -6.25 -1.00
CA CYS A 37 -11.04 -7.20 -1.29
C CYS A 37 -10.65 -7.16 -2.78
N LYS A 38 -11.63 -7.15 -3.68
CA LYS A 38 -11.37 -7.06 -5.12
C LYS A 38 -10.62 -5.78 -5.46
N PHE A 39 -11.08 -4.64 -4.93
CA PHE A 39 -10.40 -3.37 -5.18
C PHE A 39 -8.96 -3.36 -4.64
N ALA A 40 -8.70 -3.95 -3.46
CA ALA A 40 -7.36 -4.10 -2.92
C ALA A 40 -6.45 -4.96 -3.82
N ILE A 41 -6.98 -6.05 -4.37
CA ILE A 41 -6.26 -6.93 -5.31
C ILE A 41 -5.93 -6.18 -6.60
N ASP A 42 -6.90 -5.48 -7.17
CA ASP A 42 -6.72 -4.70 -8.40
C ASP A 42 -5.68 -3.58 -8.18
N CYS A 43 -5.73 -2.89 -7.03
CA CYS A 43 -4.75 -1.89 -6.62
C CYS A 43 -3.34 -2.49 -6.45
N LYS A 44 -3.22 -3.66 -5.80
CA LYS A 44 -1.95 -4.40 -5.68
C LYS A 44 -1.37 -4.76 -7.06
N ALA A 45 -2.20 -5.22 -7.99
CA ALA A 45 -1.77 -5.54 -9.34
C ALA A 45 -1.24 -4.29 -10.08
N GLN A 46 -1.93 -3.16 -9.96
CA GLN A 46 -1.49 -1.90 -10.55
C GLN A 46 -0.16 -1.41 -9.94
N ILE A 47 0.01 -1.50 -8.62
CA ILE A 47 1.28 -1.15 -7.95
C ILE A 47 2.41 -2.04 -8.45
N LYS A 48 2.21 -3.35 -8.57
CA LYS A 48 3.24 -4.27 -9.08
C LYS A 48 3.62 -3.99 -10.53
N SER A 49 2.69 -3.47 -11.34
CA SER A 49 2.96 -3.04 -12.72
C SER A 49 3.84 -1.79 -12.78
N GLU A 50 3.51 -0.76 -12.00
CA GLU A 50 4.22 0.53 -11.99
C GLU A 50 5.50 0.51 -11.14
N LEU A 51 5.57 -0.39 -10.15
CA LEU A 51 6.69 -0.54 -9.21
C LEU A 51 7.03 -2.01 -8.98
N PRO A 52 7.71 -2.69 -9.93
CA PRO A 52 7.98 -4.13 -9.85
C PRO A 52 8.78 -4.58 -8.62
N ALA A 53 9.59 -3.69 -8.06
CA ALA A 53 10.39 -3.94 -6.85
C ALA A 53 9.59 -3.82 -5.53
N ALA A 54 8.33 -3.40 -5.58
CA ALA A 54 7.51 -3.30 -4.38
C ALA A 54 7.09 -4.68 -3.91
N ASP A 55 7.24 -5.00 -2.62
CA ASP A 55 6.50 -6.09 -2.00
C ASP A 55 5.23 -5.54 -1.35
N VAL A 56 4.09 -6.22 -1.57
CA VAL A 56 2.78 -5.66 -1.22
C VAL A 56 1.99 -6.64 -0.36
N VAL A 57 1.83 -6.26 0.91
CA VAL A 57 0.95 -6.91 1.88
C VAL A 57 -0.41 -6.23 1.84
N MET A 58 -1.49 -7.01 2.00
CA MET A 58 -2.85 -6.48 2.11
C MET A 58 -3.43 -6.93 3.43
N LEU A 59 -4.08 -6.01 4.15
CA LEU A 59 -4.85 -6.29 5.35
C LEU A 59 -6.17 -5.53 5.27
N SER A 60 -7.23 -6.12 5.82
CA SER A 60 -8.40 -5.34 6.17
C SER A 60 -8.07 -4.39 7.33
N GLN A 61 -8.87 -3.34 7.50
CA GLN A 61 -8.70 -2.41 8.62
C GLN A 61 -8.73 -3.13 9.97
N ALA A 62 -9.65 -4.08 10.15
CA ALA A 62 -9.76 -4.87 11.37
C ALA A 62 -8.52 -5.74 11.64
N GLU A 63 -7.93 -6.34 10.59
CA GLU A 63 -6.68 -7.11 10.71
C GLU A 63 -5.50 -6.20 11.06
N ALA A 64 -5.38 -5.04 10.41
CA ALA A 64 -4.30 -4.09 10.68
C ALA A 64 -4.33 -3.58 12.14
N GLU A 65 -5.54 -3.32 12.66
CA GLU A 65 -5.77 -2.93 14.05
C GLU A 65 -5.50 -4.07 15.03
N SER A 66 -6.08 -5.26 14.80
CA SER A 66 -5.90 -6.40 15.73
C SER A 66 -4.45 -6.90 15.83
N LEU A 67 -3.63 -6.66 14.81
CA LEU A 67 -2.21 -7.02 14.81
C LEU A 67 -1.28 -5.90 15.31
N ASP A 68 -1.83 -4.72 15.62
CA ASP A 68 -1.09 -3.47 15.84
C ASP A 68 -0.04 -3.23 14.74
N PHE A 69 -0.35 -3.61 13.50
CA PHE A 69 0.66 -3.73 12.44
C PHE A 69 1.32 -2.39 12.16
N LEU A 70 0.53 -1.31 12.08
CA LEU A 70 1.03 0.02 11.76
C LEU A 70 2.05 0.50 12.80
N GLU A 71 1.79 0.27 14.08
CA GLU A 71 2.69 0.65 15.17
C GLU A 71 3.94 -0.24 15.16
N ARG A 72 3.76 -1.56 15.14
CA ARG A 72 4.87 -2.53 15.24
C ARG A 72 5.82 -2.47 14.05
N ALA A 73 5.29 -2.26 12.85
CA ALA A 73 6.09 -2.11 11.63
C ALA A 73 6.65 -0.69 11.45
N LYS A 74 6.25 0.26 12.30
CA LYS A 74 6.49 1.70 12.12
C LYS A 74 6.07 2.16 10.73
N ALA A 75 4.89 1.71 10.30
CA ALA A 75 4.38 1.97 8.96
C ALA A 75 4.03 3.46 8.81
N ILE A 76 4.47 4.06 7.71
CA ILE A 76 4.25 5.48 7.40
C ILE A 76 3.16 5.55 6.34
N LYS A 77 2.11 6.32 6.59
CA LYS A 77 1.06 6.56 5.60
C LYS A 77 1.64 7.33 4.41
N LEU A 78 1.46 6.80 3.21
CA LEU A 78 1.97 7.39 1.97
C LEU A 78 0.85 8.04 1.16
N ASP A 79 -0.27 7.34 1.00
CA ASP A 79 -1.36 7.81 0.16
C ASP A 79 -2.71 7.13 0.49
N ASN A 80 -3.76 7.54 -0.21
CA ASN A 80 -5.06 6.90 -0.23
C ASN A 80 -5.55 6.77 -1.67
N VAL A 81 -5.52 5.55 -2.21
CA VAL A 81 -5.92 5.27 -3.59
C VAL A 81 -7.42 5.08 -3.67
N SER A 82 -8.09 5.84 -4.54
CA SER A 82 -9.52 5.75 -4.78
C SER A 82 -9.81 4.92 -6.04
N ALA A 83 -10.91 4.15 -6.03
CA ALA A 83 -11.36 3.43 -7.22
C ALA A 83 -11.63 4.35 -8.42
N ALA A 84 -11.93 5.63 -8.19
CA ALA A 84 -12.16 6.60 -9.25
C ALA A 84 -10.86 7.08 -9.94
N THR A 85 -9.71 6.99 -9.27
CA THR A 85 -8.44 7.59 -9.71
C THR A 85 -7.26 6.63 -9.61
N MET A 86 -7.52 5.32 -9.48
CA MET A 86 -6.53 4.30 -9.14
C MET A 86 -5.25 4.38 -9.97
N GLU A 87 -5.35 4.45 -11.30
CA GLU A 87 -4.17 4.51 -12.17
C GLU A 87 -3.32 5.78 -11.93
N ALA A 88 -3.97 6.92 -11.76
CA ALA A 88 -3.29 8.19 -11.52
C ALA A 88 -2.63 8.21 -10.14
N ASP A 89 -3.36 7.80 -9.10
CA ASP A 89 -2.88 7.76 -7.72
C ASP A 89 -1.67 6.82 -7.58
N VAL A 90 -1.75 5.62 -8.16
CA VAL A 90 -0.65 4.65 -8.12
C VAL A 90 0.56 5.15 -8.90
N ARG A 91 0.36 5.77 -10.07
CA ARG A 91 1.46 6.34 -10.86
C ARG A 91 2.15 7.48 -10.11
N GLU A 92 1.40 8.33 -9.43
CA GLU A 92 1.99 9.39 -8.62
C GLU A 92 2.80 8.81 -7.44
N LEU A 93 2.23 7.83 -6.73
CA LEU A 93 2.91 7.11 -5.66
C LEU A 93 4.24 6.51 -6.14
N ALA A 94 4.22 5.77 -7.25
CA ALA A 94 5.42 5.15 -7.82
C ALA A 94 6.48 6.19 -8.18
N ASN A 95 6.08 7.30 -8.82
CA ASN A 95 6.99 8.39 -9.15
C ASN A 95 7.63 9.04 -7.92
N ARG A 96 6.90 9.17 -6.81
CA ARG A 96 7.46 9.72 -5.56
C ARG A 96 8.46 8.75 -4.92
N LEU A 97 8.17 7.44 -4.95
CA LEU A 97 9.02 6.41 -4.35
C LEU A 97 10.31 6.19 -5.14
N LEU A 98 10.28 6.26 -6.47
CA LEU A 98 11.48 6.13 -7.32
C LEU A 98 12.44 7.33 -7.26
N ARG A 99 12.01 8.47 -6.69
CA ARG A 99 12.82 9.68 -6.55
C ARG A 99 13.48 9.83 -5.17
N ARG A 100 13.16 8.94 -4.23
CA ARG A 100 13.78 8.90 -2.88
C ARG A 100 15.15 8.26 -2.93
#